data_AF-A0A8T5MZE3-F1
#
_entry.id   AF-A0A8T5MZE3-F1
#
_cell.length_a   1.000
_cell.length_b   1.000
_cell.length_c   1.000
_cell.angle_alpha   90.00
_cell.angle_beta   90.00
_cell.angle_gamma   90.00
#
_symmetry.space_group_name_H-M   'P 1'
#
loop_
_entity.id
_entity.type
_entity.pdbx_description
1 polymer ?
#
loop_
_entity_poly.entity_id
_entity_poly.type
_entity_poly.pdbx_seq_one_letter_code
_entity_poly.pdbx_strand_id
1 'polypeptide(L)'
;MMIKNDLENFVLDYFRINNGEVLIGKKHITIKVPKQLADTLNCENVLNISFDKEYVKKNEDIDFITTGSKLFNKIVEAMSDKGLTTLRGYKGQNFTGIEFNFKVTFDYIDKKEKMFTFLVDLDKKKINNKMLESLKNKNIQKYDKINVSKKDIEKCYLLCLNEIKKNIAQDIDIIEEKLSEEFKKEGGIIENFYDRIIADLRKTHESKEKTLQDNNRKAYSSLYVEVRENHRKQIDKNEKSIDELRENNRKVLQNYFKTKEQRMKEIENQYKLQTKILLYSTALVIVR
;
A
#
# COMPACT_ATOMS: atom_id res chain seq x y z
N MET A 1 -29.49 -28.22 0.15
CA MET A 1 -30.77 -28.29 0.90
C MET A 1 -30.64 -29.11 2.20
N MET A 2 -29.48 -29.08 2.88
CA MET A 2 -29.20 -29.88 4.11
C MET A 2 -29.30 -29.06 5.41
N ILE A 3 -29.12 -27.74 5.36
CA ILE A 3 -28.99 -26.87 6.56
C ILE A 3 -30.30 -26.71 7.36
N LYS A 4 -31.47 -26.88 6.72
CA LYS A 4 -32.78 -26.69 7.40
C LYS A 4 -33.05 -27.74 8.48
N ASN A 5 -32.58 -28.98 8.29
CA ASN A 5 -32.84 -30.06 9.25
C ASN A 5 -31.94 -29.96 10.49
N ASP A 6 -30.72 -29.44 10.38
CA ASP A 6 -29.78 -29.42 11.51
C ASP A 6 -30.18 -28.41 12.59
N LEU A 7 -30.64 -27.23 12.19
CA LEU A 7 -31.14 -26.21 13.13
C LEU A 7 -32.42 -26.68 13.83
N GLU A 8 -33.35 -27.26 13.07
CA GLU A 8 -34.59 -27.81 13.61
C GLU A 8 -34.31 -28.90 14.64
N ASN A 9 -33.49 -29.90 14.27
CA ASN A 9 -33.11 -30.98 15.18
C ASN A 9 -32.41 -30.46 16.44
N PHE A 10 -31.49 -29.49 16.30
CA PHE A 10 -30.79 -28.91 17.44
C PHE A 10 -31.74 -28.28 18.47
N VAL A 11 -32.69 -27.46 18.01
CA VAL A 11 -33.66 -26.81 18.90
C VAL A 11 -34.56 -27.84 19.56
N LEU A 12 -35.06 -28.80 18.79
CA LEU A 12 -35.95 -29.85 19.31
C LEU A 12 -35.24 -30.74 20.35
N ASP A 13 -34.01 -31.15 20.07
CA ASP A 13 -33.23 -31.99 20.97
C ASP A 13 -32.90 -31.27 22.28
N TYR A 14 -32.62 -29.95 22.23
CA TYR A 14 -32.46 -29.15 23.44
C TYR A 14 -33.68 -29.26 24.35
N PHE A 15 -34.89 -29.05 23.82
CA PHE A 15 -36.10 -29.12 24.63
C PHE A 15 -36.36 -30.55 25.13
N ARG A 16 -36.19 -31.57 24.28
CA ARG A 16 -36.35 -32.98 24.69
C ARG A 16 -35.42 -33.37 25.83
N ILE A 17 -34.13 -33.00 25.75
CA ILE A 17 -33.13 -33.31 26.78
C ILE A 17 -33.47 -32.64 28.11
N ASN A 18 -34.11 -31.46 28.06
CA ASN A 18 -34.54 -30.73 29.26
C ASN A 18 -36.01 -31.02 29.62
N ASN A 19 -36.53 -32.20 29.26
CA ASN A 19 -37.88 -32.69 29.58
C ASN A 19 -39.05 -31.86 29.01
N GLY A 20 -38.84 -31.14 27.91
CA GLY A 20 -39.90 -30.46 27.17
C GLY A 20 -40.70 -31.42 26.29
N GLU A 21 -42.02 -31.26 26.30
CA GLU A 21 -42.93 -32.02 25.43
C GLU A 21 -43.01 -31.33 24.08
N VAL A 22 -42.53 -32.00 23.02
CA VAL A 22 -42.49 -31.46 21.66
C VAL A 22 -43.61 -32.08 20.83
N LEU A 23 -44.52 -31.24 20.36
CA LEU A 23 -45.64 -31.60 19.48
C LEU A 23 -45.37 -31.03 18.09
N ILE A 24 -45.08 -31.92 17.13
CA ILE A 24 -44.72 -31.53 15.76
C ILE A 24 -45.98 -31.47 14.90
N GLY A 25 -46.34 -30.27 14.46
CA GLY A 25 -47.37 -30.04 13.44
C GLY A 25 -46.78 -29.99 12.03
N LYS A 26 -47.64 -29.77 11.01
CA LYS A 26 -47.19 -29.72 9.59
C LYS A 26 -46.28 -28.53 9.25
N LYS A 27 -46.46 -27.38 9.90
CA LYS A 27 -45.73 -26.13 9.62
C LYS A 27 -45.33 -25.34 10.87
N HIS A 28 -45.68 -25.84 12.05
CA HIS A 28 -45.30 -25.28 13.33
C HIS A 28 -45.08 -26.41 14.33
N ILE A 29 -44.41 -26.08 15.41
CA ILE A 29 -44.09 -26.98 16.51
C ILE A 29 -44.53 -26.29 17.79
N THR A 30 -45.30 -27.00 18.61
CA THR A 30 -45.68 -26.55 19.94
C THR A 30 -44.81 -27.26 20.96
N ILE A 31 -44.17 -26.49 21.84
CA ILE A 31 -43.28 -27.02 22.87
C ILE A 31 -43.83 -26.63 24.23
N LYS A 32 -44.18 -27.62 25.05
CA LYS A 32 -44.47 -27.36 26.46
C LYS A 32 -43.16 -27.37 27.24
N VAL A 33 -42.79 -26.21 27.74
CA VAL A 33 -41.54 -25.95 28.43
C VAL A 33 -41.75 -26.12 29.93
N PRO A 34 -40.98 -26.99 30.62
CA PRO A 34 -41.05 -27.10 32.07
C PRO A 34 -40.72 -25.76 32.72
N LYS A 35 -41.39 -25.42 33.83
CA LYS A 35 -41.28 -24.12 34.49
C LYS A 35 -39.82 -23.69 34.75
N GLN A 36 -38.97 -24.59 35.24
CA GLN A 36 -37.55 -24.31 35.48
C GLN A 36 -36.79 -23.91 34.19
N LEU A 37 -37.12 -24.54 33.07
CA LEU A 37 -36.51 -24.23 31.76
C LEU A 37 -37.07 -22.92 31.19
N ALA A 38 -38.36 -22.65 31.39
CA ALA A 38 -39.01 -21.41 30.99
C ALA A 38 -38.41 -20.20 31.74
N ASP A 39 -38.15 -20.35 33.04
CA ASP A 39 -37.46 -19.34 33.85
C ASP A 39 -36.03 -19.11 33.34
N THR A 40 -35.29 -20.19 33.03
CA THR A 40 -33.91 -20.13 32.51
C THR A 40 -33.84 -19.42 31.16
N LEU A 41 -34.77 -19.74 30.26
CA LEU A 41 -34.85 -19.14 28.93
C LEU A 41 -35.65 -17.83 28.93
N ASN A 42 -36.20 -17.38 30.06
CA ASN A 42 -37.11 -16.25 30.17
C ASN A 42 -38.14 -16.24 29.01
N CYS A 43 -38.92 -17.31 28.94
CA CYS A 43 -39.93 -17.56 27.90
C CYS A 43 -41.21 -18.14 28.50
N GLU A 44 -42.25 -18.29 27.68
CA GLU A 44 -43.52 -18.88 28.11
C GLU A 44 -43.42 -20.40 28.29
N ASN A 45 -44.31 -20.96 29.12
CA ASN A 45 -44.40 -22.41 29.34
C ASN A 45 -44.93 -23.17 28.11
N VAL A 46 -45.46 -22.45 27.12
CA VAL A 46 -45.87 -23.02 25.83
C VAL A 46 -45.28 -22.13 24.75
N LEU A 47 -44.45 -22.70 23.90
CA LEU A 47 -43.86 -22.01 22.77
C LEU A 47 -44.45 -22.55 21.48
N ASN A 48 -44.92 -21.66 20.62
CA ASN A 48 -45.30 -22.01 19.25
C ASN A 48 -44.22 -21.48 18.33
N ILE A 49 -43.49 -22.37 17.68
CA ILE A 49 -42.33 -22.02 16.85
C ILE A 49 -42.48 -22.56 15.42
N SER A 50 -41.82 -21.92 14.47
CA SER A 50 -41.70 -22.42 13.10
C SER A 50 -40.37 -22.02 12.47
N PHE A 51 -39.85 -22.89 11.60
CA PHE A 51 -38.68 -22.66 10.75
C PHE A 51 -39.07 -22.19 9.33
N ASP A 52 -40.37 -21.96 9.09
CA ASP A 52 -40.92 -21.45 7.85
C ASP A 52 -41.31 -19.96 7.98
N LYS A 53 -40.47 -19.10 7.40
CA LYS A 53 -40.66 -17.64 7.42
C LYS A 53 -41.99 -17.20 6.78
N GLU A 54 -42.45 -17.89 5.73
CA GLU A 54 -43.70 -17.51 5.06
C GLU A 54 -44.92 -17.88 5.90
N TYR A 55 -44.82 -18.96 6.66
CA TYR A 55 -45.87 -19.39 7.57
C TYR A 55 -46.00 -18.44 8.77
N VAL A 56 -44.88 -18.03 9.37
CA VAL A 56 -44.87 -17.08 10.50
C VAL A 56 -45.42 -15.71 10.10
N LYS A 57 -45.11 -15.21 8.90
CA LYS A 57 -45.69 -13.94 8.41
C LYS A 57 -47.23 -13.91 8.38
N LYS A 58 -47.87 -15.09 8.35
CA LYS A 58 -49.33 -15.24 8.33
C LYS A 58 -49.93 -15.57 9.70
N ASN A 59 -49.09 -15.82 10.71
CA ASN A 59 -49.51 -16.25 12.05
C ASN A 59 -48.63 -15.51 13.08
N GLU A 60 -49.15 -14.42 13.64
CA GLU A 60 -48.40 -13.55 14.56
C GLU A 60 -48.04 -14.25 15.88
N ASP A 61 -48.80 -15.28 16.27
CA ASP A 61 -48.63 -16.02 17.52
C ASP A 61 -47.51 -17.08 17.47
N ILE A 62 -46.75 -17.14 16.36
CA ILE A 62 -45.76 -18.18 16.10
C ILE A 62 -44.39 -17.55 15.89
N ASP A 63 -43.43 -17.93 16.73
CA ASP A 63 -42.07 -17.42 16.65
C ASP A 63 -41.30 -18.04 15.48
N PHE A 64 -40.67 -17.18 14.67
CA PHE A 64 -39.74 -17.64 13.65
C PHE A 64 -38.37 -17.95 14.24
N ILE A 65 -37.93 -19.21 14.10
CA ILE A 65 -36.63 -19.66 14.59
C ILE A 65 -35.60 -19.70 13.47
N THR A 66 -34.54 -18.94 13.67
CA THR A 66 -33.37 -18.86 12.80
C THR A 66 -32.12 -18.56 13.61
N THR A 67 -30.94 -18.70 13.02
CA THR A 67 -29.68 -18.23 13.61
C THR A 67 -29.79 -16.73 13.90
N GLY A 68 -29.56 -16.34 15.16
CA GLY A 68 -29.74 -14.95 15.62
C GLY A 68 -31.14 -14.63 16.16
N SER A 69 -32.10 -15.55 16.09
CA SER A 69 -33.41 -15.35 16.76
C SER A 69 -33.25 -15.33 18.28
N LYS A 70 -34.10 -14.57 18.98
CA LYS A 70 -34.00 -14.35 20.43
C LYS A 70 -34.02 -15.68 21.21
N LEU A 71 -34.93 -16.58 20.87
CA LEU A 71 -35.02 -17.89 21.52
C LEU A 71 -33.78 -18.75 21.21
N PHE A 72 -33.31 -18.78 19.96
CA PHE A 72 -32.11 -19.55 19.60
C PHE A 72 -30.87 -19.06 20.33
N ASN A 73 -30.65 -17.74 20.41
CA ASN A 73 -29.49 -17.19 21.14
C ASN A 73 -29.52 -17.59 22.61
N LYS A 74 -30.70 -17.53 23.25
CA LYS A 74 -30.85 -17.98 24.65
C LYS A 74 -30.62 -19.48 24.81
N ILE A 75 -31.04 -20.32 23.86
CA ILE A 75 -30.72 -21.75 23.86
C ILE A 75 -29.21 -21.97 23.78
N VAL A 76 -28.53 -21.24 22.88
CA VAL A 76 -27.08 -21.32 22.72
C VAL A 76 -26.36 -20.83 23.98
N GLU A 77 -26.78 -19.72 24.58
CA GLU A 77 -26.26 -19.20 25.85
C GLU A 77 -26.48 -20.20 27.00
N ALA A 78 -27.69 -20.76 27.14
CA ALA A 78 -27.97 -21.77 28.16
C ALA A 78 -27.18 -23.08 27.95
N MET A 79 -26.66 -23.31 26.74
CA MET A 79 -25.79 -24.44 26.41
C MET A 79 -24.30 -24.10 26.42
N SER A 80 -23.89 -22.84 26.49
CA SER A 80 -22.47 -22.46 26.42
C SER A 80 -21.63 -23.10 27.52
N ASP A 81 -22.28 -23.34 28.67
CA ASP A 81 -21.65 -23.89 29.86
C ASP A 81 -21.92 -25.39 30.02
N LYS A 82 -23.00 -25.90 29.38
CA LYS A 82 -23.41 -27.31 29.39
C LYS A 82 -22.68 -28.08 28.30
N GLY A 83 -21.50 -28.63 28.61
CA GLY A 83 -20.76 -29.50 27.69
C GLY A 83 -19.24 -29.40 27.79
N LEU A 84 -18.74 -28.39 28.51
CA LEU A 84 -17.32 -28.04 28.70
C LEU A 84 -16.44 -29.16 29.30
N THR A 85 -17.06 -30.14 29.97
CA THR A 85 -16.40 -31.39 30.34
C THR A 85 -17.44 -32.51 30.34
N THR A 86 -17.87 -32.94 29.15
CA THR A 86 -18.71 -34.13 29.04
C THR A 86 -17.82 -35.36 29.01
N LEU A 87 -17.73 -36.06 30.15
CA LEU A 87 -17.06 -37.36 30.21
C LEU A 87 -17.92 -38.38 29.46
N ARG A 88 -17.63 -38.58 28.18
CA ARG A 88 -18.32 -39.60 27.37
C ARG A 88 -17.51 -40.86 27.31
N GLY A 89 -18.16 -41.94 27.68
CA GLY A 89 -17.60 -43.25 27.59
C GLY A 89 -17.94 -43.95 26.29
N TYR A 90 -16.91 -44.39 25.57
CA TYR A 90 -17.06 -45.31 24.45
C TYR A 90 -16.60 -46.70 24.86
N LYS A 91 -17.43 -47.71 24.59
CA LYS A 91 -17.03 -49.13 24.68
C LYS A 91 -17.31 -49.81 23.35
N GLY A 92 -16.26 -50.01 22.56
CA GLY A 92 -16.28 -50.91 21.40
C GLY A 92 -15.80 -52.30 21.79
N GLN A 93 -15.87 -53.27 20.88
CA GLN A 93 -15.33 -54.62 21.14
C GLN A 93 -13.86 -54.58 21.63
N ASN A 94 -13.06 -53.58 21.22
CA ASN A 94 -11.62 -53.47 21.55
C ASN A 94 -11.18 -52.03 21.94
N PHE A 95 -12.05 -51.22 22.53
CA PHE A 95 -11.68 -49.85 22.89
C PHE A 95 -12.51 -49.31 24.04
N THR A 96 -11.82 -48.73 25.01
CA THR A 96 -12.41 -47.86 26.03
C THR A 96 -11.82 -46.47 25.91
N GLY A 97 -12.65 -45.43 25.80
CA GLY A 97 -12.15 -44.06 25.67
C GLY A 97 -12.98 -43.01 26.37
N ILE A 98 -12.31 -41.89 26.71
CA ILE A 98 -12.92 -40.70 27.30
C ILE A 98 -12.83 -39.53 26.30
N GLU A 99 -13.97 -38.92 26.01
CA GLU A 99 -14.03 -37.66 25.27
C GLU A 99 -13.84 -36.46 26.22
N PHE A 100 -13.04 -35.49 25.79
CA PHE A 100 -12.90 -34.20 26.43
C PHE A 100 -13.21 -33.08 25.45
N ASN A 101 -13.95 -32.08 25.90
CA ASN A 101 -14.50 -31.01 25.08
C ASN A 101 -14.08 -29.65 25.67
N PHE A 102 -12.97 -29.08 25.19
CA PHE A 102 -12.42 -27.83 25.72
C PHE A 102 -12.87 -26.62 24.90
N LYS A 103 -13.45 -25.63 25.57
CA LYS A 103 -13.63 -24.29 25.00
C LYS A 103 -12.42 -23.45 25.36
N VAL A 104 -11.68 -22.99 24.36
CA VAL A 104 -10.54 -22.08 24.53
C VAL A 104 -10.94 -20.72 23.99
N THR A 105 -10.83 -19.71 24.84
CA THR A 105 -11.07 -18.31 24.50
C THR A 105 -9.72 -17.64 24.30
N PHE A 106 -9.57 -16.95 23.17
CA PHE A 106 -8.44 -16.11 22.87
C PHE A 106 -8.85 -14.66 23.08
N ASP A 107 -8.35 -14.06 24.16
CA ASP A 107 -8.58 -12.66 24.50
C ASP A 107 -7.61 -11.77 23.70
N TYR A 108 -7.91 -11.57 22.42
CA TYR A 108 -7.33 -10.50 21.59
C TYR A 108 -8.40 -9.45 21.29
N ILE A 109 -8.03 -8.39 20.57
CA ILE A 109 -8.90 -7.25 20.20
C ILE A 109 -10.28 -7.72 19.70
N ASP A 110 -10.31 -8.83 18.97
CA ASP A 110 -11.52 -9.59 18.66
C ASP A 110 -11.53 -10.91 19.44
N LYS A 111 -12.34 -10.99 20.50
CA LYS A 111 -12.53 -12.22 21.29
C LYS A 111 -12.88 -13.38 20.36
N LYS A 112 -11.99 -14.37 20.27
CA LYS A 112 -12.19 -15.55 19.42
C LYS A 112 -12.31 -16.79 20.29
N GLU A 113 -13.34 -17.60 20.04
CA GLU A 113 -13.56 -18.85 20.77
C GLU A 113 -13.33 -20.04 19.82
N LYS A 114 -12.58 -21.04 20.29
CA LYS A 114 -12.29 -22.28 19.55
C LYS A 114 -12.63 -23.48 20.42
N MET A 115 -13.33 -24.44 19.84
CA MET A 115 -13.66 -25.70 20.49
C MET A 115 -12.65 -26.78 20.10
N PHE A 116 -12.06 -27.44 21.10
CA PHE A 116 -11.18 -28.58 20.92
C PHE A 116 -11.83 -29.84 21.50
N THR A 117 -12.05 -30.84 20.65
CA THR A 117 -12.55 -32.15 21.09
C THR A 117 -11.44 -33.18 20.95
N PHE A 118 -11.14 -33.88 22.04
CA PHE A 118 -10.17 -34.97 22.06
C PHE A 118 -10.82 -36.26 22.54
N LEU A 119 -10.38 -37.37 21.99
CA LEU A 119 -10.70 -38.70 22.49
C LEU A 119 -9.41 -39.33 23.01
N VAL A 120 -9.39 -39.69 24.28
CA VAL A 120 -8.27 -40.43 24.88
C VAL A 120 -8.64 -41.91 24.95
N ASP A 121 -7.83 -42.73 24.29
CA ASP A 121 -7.84 -44.19 24.41
C ASP A 121 -7.30 -44.56 25.79
N LEU A 122 -8.12 -45.15 26.66
CA LEU A 122 -7.71 -45.53 28.02
C LEU A 122 -6.75 -46.72 28.01
N ASP A 123 -6.90 -47.63 27.05
CA ASP A 123 -6.06 -48.82 26.92
C ASP A 123 -4.66 -48.44 26.44
N LYS A 124 -4.58 -47.52 25.46
CA LYS A 124 -3.31 -47.06 24.87
C LYS A 124 -2.74 -45.80 25.54
N LYS A 125 -3.51 -45.13 26.39
CA LYS A 125 -3.17 -43.86 27.07
C LYS A 125 -2.71 -42.77 26.10
N LYS A 126 -3.37 -42.67 24.95
CA LYS A 126 -3.02 -41.72 23.88
C LYS A 126 -4.26 -41.07 23.29
N ILE A 127 -4.10 -39.84 22.81
CA ILE A 127 -5.11 -39.14 22.03
C ILE A 127 -5.28 -39.86 20.68
N ASN A 128 -6.53 -40.14 20.31
CA ASN A 128 -6.87 -40.88 19.09
C ASN A 128 -7.93 -40.13 18.27
N ASN A 129 -7.49 -39.06 17.58
CA ASN A 129 -8.36 -38.22 16.77
C ASN A 129 -8.97 -38.95 15.56
N LYS A 130 -8.23 -39.91 14.97
CA LYS A 130 -8.75 -40.76 13.89
C LYS A 130 -9.96 -41.57 14.35
N MET A 131 -9.89 -42.07 15.58
CA MET A 131 -11.01 -42.80 16.16
C MET A 131 -12.17 -41.86 16.48
N LEU A 132 -11.91 -40.67 17.05
CA LEU A 132 -12.93 -39.64 17.25
C LEU A 132 -13.73 -39.33 15.96
N GLU A 133 -13.04 -39.16 14.83
CA GLU A 133 -13.71 -38.96 13.53
C GLU A 133 -14.55 -40.18 13.12
N SER A 134 -14.02 -41.39 13.31
CA SER A 134 -14.76 -42.62 13.00
C SER A 134 -16.01 -42.83 13.85
N LEU A 135 -16.03 -42.27 15.08
CA LEU A 135 -17.16 -42.36 16.00
C LEU A 135 -18.26 -41.35 15.66
N LYS A 136 -17.95 -40.21 15.02
CA LYS A 136 -18.95 -39.22 14.60
C LYS A 136 -19.99 -39.80 13.62
N ASN A 137 -19.60 -40.81 12.84
CA ASN A 137 -20.42 -41.38 11.77
C ASN A 137 -21.06 -42.73 12.13
N LYS A 138 -20.96 -43.19 13.38
CA LYS A 138 -21.46 -44.50 13.80
C LYS A 138 -22.43 -44.37 14.97
N ASN A 139 -23.49 -45.18 14.96
CA ASN A 139 -24.34 -45.42 16.13
C ASN A 139 -23.58 -46.32 17.12
N ILE A 140 -22.61 -45.75 17.84
CA ILE A 140 -21.99 -46.46 18.98
C ILE A 140 -22.91 -46.33 20.19
N GLN A 141 -23.12 -47.45 20.89
CA GLN A 141 -23.75 -47.42 22.21
C GLN A 141 -22.92 -46.55 23.13
N LYS A 142 -23.48 -45.38 23.45
CA LYS A 142 -22.92 -44.44 24.43
C LYS A 142 -23.15 -45.06 25.81
N TYR A 143 -22.11 -45.10 26.63
CA TYR A 143 -22.23 -45.53 28.02
C TYR A 143 -22.11 -44.31 28.93
N ASP A 144 -23.16 -44.07 29.72
CA ASP A 144 -23.22 -42.94 30.65
C ASP A 144 -22.25 -43.10 31.84
N LYS A 145 -21.71 -44.30 32.08
CA LYS A 145 -20.80 -44.59 33.19
C LYS A 145 -19.69 -45.54 32.76
N ILE A 146 -18.47 -45.03 32.62
CA ILE A 146 -17.25 -45.85 32.65
C ILE A 146 -16.68 -45.77 34.06
N ASN A 147 -16.35 -46.92 34.63
CA ASN A 147 -15.67 -47.00 35.91
C ASN A 147 -14.17 -46.69 35.72
N VAL A 148 -13.80 -45.41 35.80
CA VAL A 148 -12.41 -44.92 35.66
C VAL A 148 -12.00 -44.23 36.95
N SER A 149 -10.77 -44.48 37.41
CA SER A 149 -10.26 -43.82 38.60
C SER A 149 -10.09 -42.30 38.37
N LYS A 150 -10.30 -41.50 39.41
CA LYS A 150 -10.07 -40.04 39.34
C LYS A 150 -8.64 -39.70 38.87
N LYS A 151 -7.64 -40.48 39.30
CA LYS A 151 -6.24 -40.30 38.90
C LYS A 151 -6.02 -40.52 37.40
N ASP A 152 -6.73 -41.47 36.79
CA ASP A 152 -6.60 -41.72 35.35
C ASP A 152 -7.30 -40.64 34.52
N ILE A 153 -8.43 -40.13 35.00
CA ILE A 153 -9.10 -38.96 34.40
C ILE A 153 -8.18 -37.73 34.43
N GLU A 154 -7.55 -37.44 35.57
CA GLU A 154 -6.59 -36.34 35.71
C GLU A 154 -5.41 -36.48 34.73
N LYS A 155 -4.85 -37.69 34.57
CA LYS A 155 -3.79 -37.95 33.59
C LYS A 155 -4.26 -37.71 32.15
N CYS A 156 -5.45 -38.18 31.79
CA CYS A 156 -6.02 -37.97 30.45
C CYS A 156 -6.29 -36.49 30.18
N TYR A 157 -6.78 -35.77 31.19
CA TYR A 157 -7.01 -34.33 31.12
C TYR A 157 -5.70 -33.56 30.88
N LEU A 158 -4.64 -33.87 31.64
CA LEU A 158 -3.32 -33.26 31.45
C LEU A 158 -2.72 -33.56 30.07
N LEU A 159 -2.94 -34.76 29.53
CA LEU A 159 -2.55 -35.10 28.15
C LEU A 159 -3.24 -34.18 27.14
N CYS A 160 -4.54 -33.96 27.28
CA CYS A 160 -5.29 -33.07 26.39
C CYS A 160 -4.82 -31.61 26.52
N LEU A 161 -4.59 -31.11 27.74
CA LEU A 161 -4.09 -29.75 27.95
C LEU A 161 -2.72 -29.53 27.29
N ASN A 162 -1.82 -30.51 27.36
CA ASN A 162 -0.52 -30.42 26.70
C ASN A 162 -0.65 -30.38 25.17
N GLU A 163 -1.61 -31.11 24.61
CA GLU A 163 -1.88 -31.09 23.18
C GLU A 163 -2.48 -29.76 22.73
N ILE A 164 -3.40 -29.17 23.53
CA ILE A 164 -3.92 -27.82 23.29
C ILE A 164 -2.77 -26.81 23.27
N LYS A 165 -1.85 -26.86 24.23
CA LYS A 165 -0.69 -25.96 24.26
C LYS A 165 0.17 -26.06 23.01
N LYS A 166 0.41 -27.28 22.50
CA LYS A 166 1.15 -27.48 21.24
C LYS A 166 0.42 -26.90 20.04
N ASN A 167 -0.89 -27.15 19.93
CA ASN A 167 -1.70 -26.62 18.84
C ASN A 167 -1.73 -25.08 18.86
N ILE A 168 -1.83 -24.48 20.04
CA ILE A 168 -1.78 -23.02 20.20
C ILE A 168 -0.40 -22.47 19.78
N ALA A 169 0.70 -23.11 20.20
CA ALA A 169 2.04 -22.71 19.80
C ALA A 169 2.22 -22.75 18.27
N GLN A 170 1.77 -23.83 17.62
CA GLN A 170 1.79 -23.94 16.15
C GLN A 170 0.93 -22.87 15.47
N ASP A 171 -0.26 -22.59 15.99
CA ASP A 171 -1.12 -21.52 15.47
C ASP A 171 -0.42 -20.14 15.60
N ILE A 172 0.34 -19.90 16.69
CA ILE A 172 1.13 -18.68 16.88
C ILE A 172 2.27 -18.60 15.86
N ASP A 173 3.06 -19.67 15.68
CA ASP A 173 4.18 -19.70 14.73
C ASP A 173 3.70 -19.34 13.30
N ILE A 174 2.55 -19.88 12.88
CA ILE A 174 1.94 -19.59 11.57
C ILE A 174 1.52 -18.12 11.46
N ILE A 175 1.01 -17.53 12.55
CA ILE A 175 0.62 -16.12 12.57
C ILE A 175 1.85 -15.22 12.49
N GLU A 176 2.90 -15.53 13.25
CA GLU A 176 4.16 -14.78 13.23
C GLU A 176 4.82 -14.81 11.85
N GLU A 177 4.82 -15.97 11.19
CA GLU A 177 5.33 -16.11 9.83
C GLU A 177 4.56 -15.22 8.85
N LYS A 178 3.22 -15.28 8.87
CA LYS A 178 2.37 -14.43 8.01
C LYS A 178 2.57 -12.94 8.27
N LEU A 179 2.63 -12.53 9.53
CA LEU A 179 2.88 -11.13 9.89
C LEU A 179 4.25 -10.68 9.39
N SER A 180 5.28 -11.52 9.51
CA SER A 180 6.63 -11.21 8.99
C SER A 180 6.63 -11.03 7.47
N GLU A 181 5.93 -11.88 6.73
CA GLU A 181 5.79 -11.75 5.28
C GLU A 181 5.06 -10.45 4.88
N GLU A 182 3.99 -10.12 5.60
CA GLU A 182 3.20 -8.91 5.35
C GLU A 182 4.01 -7.64 5.65
N PHE A 183 4.76 -7.61 6.77
CA PHE A 183 5.68 -6.51 7.07
C PHE A 183 6.79 -6.37 6.04
N LYS A 184 7.36 -7.46 5.52
CA LYS A 184 8.35 -7.41 4.43
C LYS A 184 7.76 -6.81 3.16
N LYS A 185 6.52 -7.20 2.83
CA LYS A 185 5.81 -6.68 1.66
C LYS A 185 5.54 -5.18 1.80
N GLU A 186 5.04 -4.74 2.95
CA GLU A 186 4.81 -3.32 3.22
C GLU A 186 6.13 -2.53 3.23
N GLY A 187 7.17 -3.07 3.86
CA GLY A 187 8.52 -2.50 3.82
C GLY A 187 9.02 -2.29 2.39
N GLY A 188 8.88 -3.29 1.52
CA GLY A 188 9.24 -3.17 0.12
C GLY A 188 8.39 -2.15 -0.65
N ILE A 189 7.11 -1.97 -0.32
CA ILE A 189 6.28 -0.92 -0.92
C ILE A 189 6.79 0.47 -0.51
N ILE A 190 7.14 0.65 0.76
CA ILE A 190 7.65 1.91 1.31
C ILE A 190 9.01 2.24 0.70
N GLU A 191 9.93 1.29 0.62
CA GLU A 191 11.24 1.46 -0.02
C GLU A 191 11.09 1.89 -1.48
N ASN A 192 10.26 1.18 -2.26
CA ASN A 192 9.99 1.52 -3.66
C ASN A 192 9.37 2.93 -3.82
N PHE A 193 8.54 3.36 -2.87
CA PHE A 193 7.97 4.69 -2.87
C PHE A 193 9.06 5.76 -2.69
N TYR A 194 9.95 5.60 -1.71
CA TYR A 194 11.05 6.53 -1.48
C TYR A 194 12.08 6.53 -2.62
N ASP A 195 12.40 5.37 -3.20
CA ASP A 195 13.29 5.29 -4.37
C ASP A 195 12.75 6.06 -5.56
N ARG A 196 11.43 6.01 -5.80
CA ARG A 196 10.78 6.82 -6.85
C ARG A 196 10.90 8.31 -6.57
N ILE A 197 10.64 8.74 -5.33
CA ILE A 197 10.80 10.15 -4.94
C ILE A 197 12.24 10.61 -5.15
N ILE A 198 13.23 9.81 -4.73
CA ILE A 198 14.65 10.11 -4.90
C ILE A 198 14.99 10.22 -6.40
N ALA A 199 14.50 9.29 -7.24
CA ALA A 199 14.73 9.33 -8.67
C ALA A 199 14.13 10.58 -9.34
N ASP A 200 12.91 10.97 -8.95
CA ASP A 200 12.25 12.16 -9.47
C ASP A 200 12.96 13.45 -9.04
N LEU A 201 13.44 13.50 -7.79
CA LEU A 201 14.25 14.62 -7.29
C LEU A 201 15.58 14.73 -8.06
N ARG A 202 16.26 13.61 -8.34
CA ARG A 202 17.49 13.59 -9.16
C ARG A 202 17.25 14.13 -10.56
N LYS A 203 16.22 13.65 -11.26
CA LYS A 203 15.84 14.16 -12.59
C LYS A 203 15.54 15.66 -12.57
N THR A 204 14.83 16.12 -11.52
CA THR A 204 14.51 17.55 -11.36
C THR A 204 15.78 18.37 -11.15
N HIS A 205 16.73 17.88 -10.37
CA HIS A 205 18.03 18.52 -10.15
C HIS A 205 18.85 18.61 -11.44
N GLU A 206 19.00 17.50 -12.17
CA GLU A 206 19.71 17.45 -13.45
C GLU A 206 19.10 18.42 -14.49
N SER A 207 17.77 18.50 -14.56
CA SER A 207 17.08 19.46 -15.44
C SER A 207 17.37 20.92 -15.06
N LYS A 208 17.42 21.23 -13.76
CA LYS A 208 17.75 22.58 -13.27
C LYS A 208 19.21 22.93 -13.56
N GLU A 209 20.13 22.01 -13.34
CA GLU A 209 21.55 22.20 -13.67
C GLU A 209 21.76 22.45 -15.16
N LYS A 210 21.11 21.66 -16.03
CA LYS A 210 21.18 21.86 -17.48
C LYS A 210 20.65 23.22 -17.89
N THR A 211 19.51 23.64 -17.31
CA THR A 211 18.92 24.96 -17.56
C THR A 211 19.87 26.08 -17.12
N LEU A 212 20.52 25.93 -15.97
CA LEU A 212 21.50 26.89 -15.46
C LEU A 212 22.73 26.98 -16.38
N GLN A 213 23.25 25.84 -16.84
CA GLN A 213 24.37 25.80 -17.78
C GLN A 213 24.03 26.46 -19.12
N ASP A 214 22.85 26.18 -19.66
CA ASP A 214 22.37 26.80 -20.91
C ASP A 214 22.18 28.32 -20.77
N ASN A 215 21.63 28.77 -19.63
CA ASN A 215 21.49 30.19 -19.33
C ASN A 215 22.84 30.89 -19.19
N ASN A 216 23.79 30.27 -18.47
CA ASN A 216 25.16 30.79 -18.35
C ASN A 216 25.84 30.87 -19.73
N ARG A 217 25.70 29.84 -20.57
CA ARG A 217 26.26 29.84 -21.93
C ARG A 217 25.67 30.96 -22.79
N LYS A 218 24.36 31.20 -22.72
CA LYS A 218 23.70 32.31 -23.41
C LYS A 218 24.18 33.67 -22.89
N ALA A 219 24.33 33.83 -21.58
CA ALA A 219 24.84 35.05 -20.97
C ALA A 219 26.29 35.34 -21.42
N TYR A 220 27.18 34.34 -21.39
CA TYR A 220 28.54 34.47 -21.90
C TYR A 220 28.58 34.81 -23.39
N SER A 221 27.73 34.18 -24.20
CA SER A 221 27.62 34.51 -25.63
C SER A 221 27.14 35.95 -25.86
N SER A 222 26.20 36.44 -25.06
CA SER A 222 25.71 37.82 -25.15
C SER A 222 26.78 38.83 -24.77
N LEU A 223 27.50 38.59 -23.66
CA LEU A 223 28.65 39.38 -23.24
C LEU A 223 29.74 39.42 -24.31
N TYR A 224 30.03 38.29 -24.95
CA TYR A 224 31.00 38.22 -26.04
C TYR A 224 30.58 39.07 -27.25
N VAL A 225 29.30 39.02 -27.63
CA VAL A 225 28.75 39.84 -28.73
C VAL A 225 28.85 41.33 -28.38
N GLU A 226 28.49 41.72 -27.16
CA GLU A 226 28.56 43.11 -26.70
C GLU A 226 30.00 43.64 -26.70
N VAL A 227 30.95 42.88 -26.16
CA VAL A 227 32.38 43.24 -26.18
C VAL A 227 32.89 43.37 -27.61
N ARG A 228 32.54 42.43 -28.50
CA ARG A 228 32.93 42.47 -29.91
C ARG A 228 32.36 43.69 -30.63
N GLU A 229 31.12 44.07 -30.35
CA GLU A 229 30.47 45.22 -30.95
C GLU A 229 31.05 46.55 -30.45
N ASN A 230 31.42 46.63 -29.17
CA ASN A 230 32.14 47.77 -28.62
C ASN A 230 33.53 47.94 -29.26
N HIS A 231 34.26 46.84 -29.47
CA HIS A 231 35.53 46.87 -30.21
C HIS A 231 35.35 47.32 -31.66
N ARG A 232 34.31 46.84 -32.35
CA ARG A 232 33.98 47.29 -33.72
C ARG A 232 33.73 48.80 -33.77
N LYS A 233 32.89 49.32 -32.86
CA LYS A 233 32.61 50.77 -32.77
C LYS A 233 33.86 51.60 -32.50
N GLN A 234 34.80 51.10 -31.69
CA GLN A 234 36.09 51.76 -31.47
C GLN A 234 36.97 51.76 -32.72
N ILE A 235 37.02 50.65 -33.47
CA ILE A 235 37.72 50.58 -34.76
C ILE A 235 37.14 51.62 -35.72
N ASP A 236 35.81 51.63 -35.91
CA ASP A 236 35.13 52.58 -36.80
C ASP A 236 35.43 54.05 -36.39
N LYS A 237 35.50 54.34 -35.08
CA LYS A 237 35.85 55.68 -34.56
C LYS A 237 37.32 56.05 -34.84
N ASN A 238 38.23 55.09 -34.71
CA ASN A 238 39.64 55.29 -34.99
C ASN A 238 39.89 55.49 -36.49
N GLU A 239 39.21 54.73 -37.35
CA GLU A 239 39.28 54.89 -38.81
C GLU A 239 38.82 56.29 -39.24
N LYS A 240 37.68 56.78 -38.71
CA LYS A 240 37.23 58.16 -38.96
C LYS A 240 38.27 59.20 -38.55
N SER A 241 38.87 59.04 -37.37
CA SER A 241 39.94 59.94 -36.89
C SER A 241 41.17 59.92 -37.82
N ILE A 242 41.54 58.75 -38.35
CA ILE A 242 42.63 58.60 -39.31
C ILE A 242 42.32 59.33 -40.62
N ASP A 243 41.09 59.20 -41.12
CA ASP A 243 40.67 59.87 -42.36
C ASP A 243 40.63 61.40 -42.19
N GLU A 244 40.15 61.90 -41.05
CA GLU A 244 40.20 63.34 -40.71
C GLU A 244 41.66 63.85 -40.65
N LEU A 245 42.56 63.08 -40.02
CA LEU A 245 43.99 63.41 -39.98
C LEU A 245 44.62 63.41 -41.38
N ARG A 246 44.26 62.45 -42.24
CA ARG A 246 44.70 62.41 -43.64
C ARG A 246 44.20 63.62 -44.42
N GLU A 247 42.95 64.02 -44.23
CA GLU A 247 42.38 65.18 -44.89
C GLU A 247 43.03 66.48 -44.40
N ASN A 248 43.28 66.61 -43.10
CA ASN A 248 44.01 67.74 -42.53
C ASN A 248 45.45 67.79 -43.06
N ASN A 249 46.16 66.67 -43.09
CA ASN A 249 47.50 66.60 -43.67
C ASN A 249 47.49 66.98 -45.16
N ARG A 250 46.46 66.56 -45.91
CA ARG A 250 46.28 66.96 -47.31
C ARG A 250 46.07 68.47 -47.44
N LYS A 251 45.26 69.08 -46.58
CA LYS A 251 45.05 70.54 -46.54
C LYS A 251 46.33 71.29 -46.19
N VAL A 252 47.09 70.81 -45.20
CA VAL A 252 48.39 71.38 -44.81
C VAL A 252 49.38 71.30 -45.96
N LEU A 253 49.48 70.14 -46.63
CA LEU A 253 50.33 69.97 -47.81
C LEU A 253 49.91 70.88 -48.97
N GLN A 254 48.60 71.00 -49.25
CA GLN A 254 48.09 71.91 -50.27
C GLN A 254 48.44 73.37 -49.95
N ASN A 255 48.29 73.79 -48.70
CA ASN A 255 48.68 75.13 -48.26
C ASN A 255 50.18 75.33 -48.41
N TYR A 256 51.01 74.36 -48.01
CA TYR A 256 52.46 74.41 -48.19
C TYR A 256 52.84 74.59 -49.67
N PHE A 257 52.24 73.81 -50.57
CA PHE A 257 52.50 73.94 -52.01
C PHE A 257 52.05 75.29 -52.58
N LYS A 258 50.89 75.81 -52.16
CA LYS A 258 50.44 77.17 -52.55
C LYS A 258 51.41 78.26 -52.08
N THR A 259 51.87 78.20 -50.83
CA THR A 259 52.85 79.15 -50.29
C THR A 259 54.18 79.05 -51.03
N LYS A 260 54.62 77.84 -51.37
CA LYS A 260 55.84 77.61 -52.16
C LYS A 260 55.70 78.19 -53.57
N GLU A 261 54.56 78.00 -54.23
CA GLU A 261 54.26 78.58 -55.55
C GLU A 261 54.26 80.11 -55.51
N GLN A 262 53.66 80.71 -54.47
CA GLN A 262 53.70 82.16 -54.26
C GLN A 262 55.13 82.68 -54.10
N ARG A 263 55.95 82.03 -53.25
CA ARG A 263 57.37 82.39 -53.10
C ARG A 263 58.16 82.24 -54.40
N MET A 264 57.88 81.22 -55.21
CA MET A 264 58.52 81.06 -56.53
C MET A 264 58.14 82.23 -57.46
N LYS A 265 56.87 82.67 -57.47
CA LYS A 265 56.43 83.85 -58.23
C LYS A 265 57.05 85.15 -57.72
N GLU A 266 57.19 85.31 -56.40
CA GLU A 266 57.88 86.45 -55.78
C GLU A 266 59.36 86.49 -56.16
N ILE A 267 60.04 85.34 -56.13
CA ILE A 267 61.42 85.18 -56.60
C ILE A 267 61.51 85.53 -58.09
N GLU A 268 60.66 84.96 -58.95
CA GLU A 268 60.61 85.32 -60.38
C GLU A 268 60.41 86.83 -60.61
N ASN A 269 59.57 87.47 -59.79
CA ASN A 269 59.34 88.91 -59.86
C ASN A 269 60.55 89.72 -59.35
N GLN A 270 61.24 89.28 -58.31
CA GLN A 270 62.47 89.91 -57.83
C GLN A 270 63.60 89.84 -58.86
N TYR A 271 63.71 88.72 -59.59
CA TYR A 271 64.73 88.55 -60.64
C TYR A 271 64.32 89.10 -62.01
N LYS A 272 63.11 89.67 -62.16
CA LYS A 272 62.67 90.41 -63.37
C LYS A 272 63.16 91.87 -63.43
N LEU A 273 63.92 92.33 -62.43
CA LEU A 273 64.54 93.66 -62.44
C LEU A 273 65.82 93.67 -63.32
N GLN A 274 65.59 94.01 -64.59
CA GLN A 274 66.52 94.62 -65.56
C GLN A 274 67.85 93.91 -65.84
N THR A 275 67.80 92.75 -66.48
CA THR A 275 68.88 92.32 -67.38
C THR A 275 68.43 92.48 -68.82
N LYS A 276 68.76 93.61 -69.45
CA LYS A 276 68.72 93.75 -70.91
C LYS A 276 69.84 92.89 -71.49
N ILE A 277 69.52 91.67 -71.92
CA ILE A 277 70.40 90.90 -72.81
C ILE A 277 69.99 91.23 -74.24
N LEU A 278 70.79 92.05 -74.92
CA LEU A 278 70.74 92.23 -76.37
C LEU A 278 71.42 91.02 -77.03
N LEU A 279 70.63 90.17 -77.67
CA LEU A 279 71.13 89.11 -78.55
C LEU A 279 70.95 89.55 -80.00
N TYR A 280 72.05 89.89 -80.67
CA TYR A 280 72.11 90.01 -82.11
C TYR A 280 72.36 88.63 -82.71
N SER A 281 71.35 88.04 -83.35
CA SER A 281 71.51 86.86 -84.20
C SER A 281 71.11 87.21 -85.63
N THR A 282 72.10 87.61 -86.44
CA THR A 282 72.01 87.52 -87.90
C THR A 282 72.72 86.25 -88.34
N ALA A 283 71.93 85.20 -88.58
CA ALA A 283 72.32 84.10 -89.44
C ALA A 283 72.08 84.55 -90.88
N LEU A 284 73.13 84.62 -91.69
CA LEU A 284 72.98 84.70 -93.14
C LEU A 284 73.61 83.45 -93.75
N VAL A 285 72.74 82.69 -94.39
CA VAL A 285 72.97 81.41 -95.05
C VAL A 285 73.78 81.67 -96.33
N ILE A 286 74.86 80.92 -96.49
CA ILE A 286 75.53 80.76 -97.79
C ILE A 286 74.68 79.76 -98.58
N VAL A 287 73.96 80.25 -99.59
CA VAL A 287 73.48 79.46 -100.72
C VAL A 287 74.45 79.75 -101.86
N ARG A 288 74.85 78.70 -102.60
CA ARG A 288 75.75 78.78 -103.76
C ARG A 288 75.33 79.86 -104.76
#